data_AF-A0A1M6WMK6-F1
#
_entry.id   AF-A0A1M6WMK6-F1
#
_cell.length_a   1.000
_cell.length_b   1.000
_cell.length_c   1.000
_cell.angle_alpha   90.00
_cell.angle_beta   90.00
_cell.angle_gamma   90.00
#
_symmetry.space_group_name_H-M   'P 1'
#
loop_
_entity.id
_entity.type
_entity.pdbx_description
1 polymer ?
#
loop_
_entity_poly.entity_id
_entity_poly.type
_entity_poly.pdbx_seq_one_letter_code
_entity_poly.pdbx_strand_id
1 'polypeptide(L)' 'MKKVYGSAAEALDGLLFEGMTIAAGGFGLCGIPELLLQAIK' A
#
# COMPACT_ATOMS: atom_id res chain seq x y z
N MET A 1 -20.07 -5.74 -3.59
CA MET A 1 -18.96 -5.06 -2.87
C MET A 1 -17.89 -4.65 -3.86
N LYS A 2 -17.62 -3.37 -4.04
CA LYS A 2 -16.45 -2.89 -4.80
C LYS A 2 -15.36 -2.51 -3.80
N LYS A 3 -14.23 -3.21 -3.85
CA LYS A 3 -13.02 -2.92 -3.05
C LYS A 3 -12.20 -1.83 -3.74
N VAL A 4 -12.83 -0.67 -3.98
CA VAL A 4 -12.21 0.47 -4.65
C VAL A 4 -12.24 1.63 -3.67
N TYR A 5 -11.07 2.18 -3.38
CA TYR A 5 -10.85 3.26 -2.42
C TYR A 5 -10.47 4.53 -3.18
N GLY A 6 -10.80 5.69 -2.62
CA GLY A 6 -10.50 6.99 -3.21
C GLY A 6 -9.03 7.39 -3.09
N SER A 7 -8.28 6.79 -2.16
CA SER A 7 -6.86 7.04 -1.97
C SER A 7 -6.10 5.84 -1.37
N ALA A 8 -4.77 5.88 -1.45
CA ALA A 8 -3.89 4.90 -0.80
C ALA A 8 -4.01 4.92 0.73
N ALA A 9 -4.16 6.10 1.34
CA ALA A 9 -4.35 6.25 2.78
C ALA A 9 -5.66 5.60 3.24
N GLU A 10 -6.77 5.87 2.54
CA GLU A 10 -8.07 5.25 2.82
C GLU A 10 -8.01 3.71 2.67
N ALA A 11 -7.24 3.21 1.70
CA ALA A 11 -7.07 1.77 1.51
C ALA A 11 -6.28 1.09 2.62
N LEU A 12 -5.43 1.83 3.35
CA LEU A 12 -4.57 1.32 4.42
C LEU A 12 -5.08 1.64 5.84
N ASP A 13 -6.12 2.47 5.95
CA ASP A 13 -6.68 2.91 7.23
C ASP A 13 -7.13 1.72 8.10
N GLY A 14 -6.62 1.68 9.34
CA GLY A 14 -6.86 0.60 10.29
C GLY A 14 -6.22 -0.75 9.95
N LEU A 15 -5.46 -0.89 8.86
CA LEU A 15 -4.80 -2.15 8.49
C LEU A 15 -3.37 -2.26 9.03
N LEU A 16 -2.63 -1.15 9.01
CA LEU A 16 -1.20 -1.14 9.36
C LEU A 16 -0.97 -1.33 10.87
N PHE A 17 0.06 -2.08 11.22
CA PHE A 17 0.51 -2.26 12.59
C PHE A 17 2.02 -2.49 12.68
N GLU A 18 2.59 -2.19 13.84
CA GLU A 18 4.02 -2.33 14.11
C GLU A 18 4.52 -3.77 13.95
N GLY A 19 5.65 -3.94 13.27
CA GLY A 19 6.25 -5.24 12.99
C GLY A 19 5.54 -6.06 11.89
N MET A 20 4.57 -5.48 11.17
CA MET A 20 3.95 -6.14 10.02
C MET A 20 4.99 -6.45 8.93
N THR A 21 5.00 -7.69 8.46
CA THR A 21 5.73 -8.05 7.24
C THR A 21 4.88 -7.72 6.01
N ILE A 22 5.40 -6.87 5.12
CA ILE A 22 4.70 -6.43 3.90
C ILE A 22 5.35 -7.09 2.68
N ALA A 23 4.54 -7.75 1.85
CA ALA A 23 4.97 -8.21 0.54
C ALA A 23 4.72 -7.11 -0.51
N ALA A 24 5.78 -6.56 -1.10
CA ALA A 24 5.70 -5.54 -2.13
C ALA A 24 6.26 -6.07 -3.46
N GLY A 25 5.49 -5.91 -4.54
CA GLY A 25 5.93 -6.28 -5.89
C GLY A 25 6.76 -5.19 -6.58
N GLY A 26 7.43 -5.57 -7.68
CA GLY A 26 8.19 -4.66 -8.56
C GLY A 26 9.54 -5.24 -8.99
N PHE A 27 10.12 -4.66 -10.06
CA PHE A 27 11.49 -4.91 -10.52
C PHE A 27 12.20 -3.59 -10.80
N GLY A 28 13.16 -3.22 -9.96
CA GLY A 28 13.73 -1.86 -9.98
C GLY A 28 12.63 -0.83 -9.70
N LEU A 29 12.36 0.05 -10.67
CA LEU A 29 11.27 1.03 -10.62
C LEU A 29 10.00 0.56 -11.36
N CYS A 30 10.06 -0.54 -12.10
CA CYS A 30 8.93 -1.04 -12.87
C CYS A 30 7.97 -1.82 -11.97
N GLY A 31 6.69 -1.42 -11.96
CA GLY A 31 5.62 -2.15 -11.27
C GLY A 31 5.62 -2.04 -9.74
N ILE A 32 6.29 -1.03 -9.18
CA ILE A 32 6.24 -0.79 -7.73
C ILE A 32 4.90 -0.18 -7.30
N PRO A 33 4.38 -0.49 -6.10
CA PRO A 33 3.16 0.10 -5.58
C PRO A 33 3.41 1.50 -5.00
N GLU A 34 3.87 2.44 -5.83
CA GLU A 34 4.40 3.75 -5.41
C GLU A 34 3.46 4.53 -4.48
N LEU A 35 2.16 4.59 -4.81
CA LEU A 35 1.17 5.30 -3.99
C LEU A 35 1.00 4.69 -2.59
N LEU A 36 1.06 3.35 -2.48
CA LEU A 36 0.97 2.66 -1.19
C LEU A 36 2.26 2.84 -0.39
N LEU A 37 3.43 2.81 -1.04
CA LEU A 37 4.72 3.08 -0.38
C LEU A 37 4.77 4.50 0.18
N GLN A 38 4.25 5.49 -0.55
CA GLN A 38 4.15 6.87 -0.08
C GLN A 38 3.19 7.02 1.10
N ALA A 39 2.13 6.21 1.17
CA ALA A 39 1.17 6.25 2.28
C ALA A 39 1.63 5.51 3.54
N ILE A 40 2.61 4.60 3.42
CA ILE A 40 3.24 3.88 4.56
C ILE A 40 4.36 4.71 5.19
N LYS A 41 5.07 5.52 4.39
CA LYS A 41 6.16 6.39 4.86
C LYS A 41 5.67 7.44 5.85
#